data_AF-S2J244-F1
#
_entry.id   AF-S2J244-F1
#
_cell.length_a   1.000
_cell.length_b   1.000
_cell.length_c   1.000
_cell.angle_alpha   90.00
_cell.angle_beta   90.00
_cell.angle_gamma   90.00
#
_symmetry.space_group_name_H-M   'P 1'
#
loop_
_entity.id
_entity.type
_entity.pdbx_description
1 polymer ?
#
loop_
_entity_poly.entity_id
_entity_poly.type
_entity_poly.pdbx_seq_one_letter_code
_entity_poly.pdbx_strand_id
1 'polypeptide(L)'
;MPLLPLRRAIFTNQRFILHRHYTTIPDKAQEKALTGYRKYAQQFKSKPGSYMTTFAVLHELTAVAPFPFIYWALDASSVKIPFPDTVVSEGNRFINKARVYYGYEPLEPENRVMMNLVTTYCIVKCELQRLLA
;
A
#
# COMPACT_ATOMS: atom_id res chain seq x y z
N MET A 1 -39.91 -83.96 -34.65
CA MET A 1 -38.81 -83.85 -33.67
C MET A 1 -38.02 -82.57 -33.93
N PRO A 2 -38.26 -81.49 -33.18
CA PRO A 2 -37.37 -80.32 -33.14
C PRO A 2 -36.38 -80.44 -31.97
N LEU A 3 -35.10 -80.18 -32.23
CA LEU A 3 -34.07 -80.03 -31.20
C LEU A 3 -34.05 -78.59 -30.65
N LEU A 4 -33.67 -78.51 -29.40
CA LEU A 4 -33.88 -77.45 -28.42
C LEU A 4 -33.14 -76.13 -28.68
N PRO A 5 -33.64 -75.01 -28.11
CA PRO A 5 -32.98 -73.72 -28.08
C PRO A 5 -31.90 -73.63 -26.98
N LEU A 6 -30.83 -72.89 -27.28
CA LEU A 6 -29.75 -72.58 -26.35
C LEU A 6 -30.27 -71.63 -25.24
N ARG A 7 -30.19 -72.10 -24.00
CA ARG A 7 -30.35 -71.32 -22.77
C ARG A 7 -29.35 -70.16 -22.71
N ARG A 8 -29.82 -68.95 -22.44
CA ARG A 8 -29.13 -68.04 -21.50
C ARG A 8 -30.13 -67.42 -20.52
N ALA A 9 -29.77 -67.62 -19.26
CA ALA A 9 -30.45 -67.19 -18.08
C ALA A 9 -30.12 -65.72 -17.76
N ILE A 10 -31.13 -65.00 -17.26
CA ILE A 10 -31.11 -64.21 -16.01
C ILE A 10 -29.94 -63.21 -15.87
N PHE A 11 -30.24 -61.92 -15.91
CA PHE A 11 -30.15 -61.08 -14.70
C PHE A 11 -30.88 -59.74 -14.87
N THR A 12 -31.94 -59.61 -14.09
CA THR A 12 -32.63 -58.38 -13.70
C THR A 12 -31.66 -57.42 -13.01
N ASN A 13 -31.65 -56.15 -13.41
CA ASN A 13 -31.22 -55.08 -12.51
C ASN A 13 -31.94 -53.78 -12.88
N GLN A 14 -33.16 -53.63 -12.35
CA GLN A 14 -33.84 -52.34 -12.25
C GLN A 14 -33.00 -51.42 -11.36
N ARG A 15 -32.15 -50.57 -11.98
CA ARG A 15 -31.57 -49.44 -11.27
C ARG A 15 -32.68 -48.42 -11.01
N PHE A 16 -33.14 -48.41 -9.78
CA PHE A 16 -33.91 -47.34 -9.17
C PHE A 16 -33.15 -46.01 -9.38
N ILE A 17 -33.62 -45.17 -10.29
CA ILE A 17 -33.14 -43.80 -10.47
C ILE A 17 -33.72 -42.98 -9.32
N LEU A 18 -32.96 -42.83 -8.25
CA LEU A 18 -33.22 -41.80 -7.24
C LEU A 18 -32.86 -40.45 -7.87
N HIS A 19 -33.86 -39.77 -8.42
CA HIS A 19 -33.79 -38.33 -8.67
C HIS A 19 -33.68 -37.62 -7.31
N ARG A 20 -32.45 -37.46 -6.83
CA ARG A 20 -32.13 -36.59 -5.70
C ARG A 20 -32.31 -35.16 -6.17
N HIS A 21 -33.50 -34.60 -5.94
CA HIS A 21 -33.69 -33.16 -5.96
C HIS A 21 -32.80 -32.56 -4.87
N TYR A 22 -31.64 -32.05 -5.27
CA TYR A 22 -30.89 -31.12 -4.44
C TYR A 22 -31.66 -29.81 -4.45
N THR A 23 -32.53 -29.64 -3.47
CA THR A 23 -32.97 -28.30 -3.07
C THR A 23 -31.72 -27.62 -2.53
N THR A 24 -31.02 -26.86 -3.37
CA THR A 24 -30.03 -25.88 -2.91
C THR A 24 -30.79 -24.82 -2.13
N ILE A 25 -31.07 -25.11 -0.85
CA ILE A 25 -31.33 -24.06 0.13
C ILE A 25 -30.07 -23.19 0.04
N PRO A 26 -30.17 -21.92 -0.38
CA PRO A 26 -28.99 -21.07 -0.39
C PRO A 26 -28.46 -21.07 1.04
N ASP A 27 -27.19 -21.44 1.18
CA ASP A 27 -26.44 -21.38 2.42
C ASP A 27 -26.17 -19.91 2.78
N LYS A 28 -27.25 -19.13 2.85
CA LYS A 28 -27.35 -17.92 3.64
C LYS A 28 -27.69 -18.35 5.07
N ALA A 29 -26.90 -19.29 5.60
CA ALA A 29 -26.66 -19.33 7.03
C ALA A 29 -26.27 -17.91 7.42
N GLN A 30 -27.03 -17.36 8.36
CA GLN A 30 -26.95 -15.99 8.82
C GLN A 30 -25.52 -15.68 9.28
N GLU A 31 -24.68 -15.14 8.39
CA GLU A 31 -23.55 -14.34 8.85
C GLU A 31 -24.20 -13.18 9.60
N LYS A 32 -24.20 -13.26 10.94
CA LYS A 32 -24.52 -12.12 11.81
C LYS A 32 -23.77 -10.94 11.22
N ALA A 33 -24.50 -10.02 10.59
CA ALA A 33 -23.91 -8.86 9.94
C ALA A 33 -23.03 -8.17 10.97
N LEU A 34 -21.71 -8.29 10.82
CA LEU A 34 -20.79 -7.72 11.78
C LEU A 34 -21.00 -6.21 11.74
N THR A 35 -21.39 -5.64 12.87
CA THR A 35 -21.63 -4.20 13.01
C THR A 35 -20.38 -3.51 13.56
N GLY A 36 -20.21 -2.25 13.17
CA GLY A 36 -19.12 -1.38 13.63
C GLY A 36 -17.72 -1.88 13.24
N TYR A 37 -16.74 -1.65 14.12
CA TYR A 37 -15.32 -1.93 13.89
C TYR A 37 -14.99 -3.40 13.62
N ARG A 38 -15.86 -4.34 14.04
CA ARG A 38 -15.66 -5.79 13.88
C ARG A 38 -15.71 -6.22 12.42
N LYS A 39 -16.48 -5.51 11.57
CA LYS A 39 -16.54 -5.75 10.12
C LYS A 39 -15.19 -5.49 9.46
N TYR A 40 -14.56 -4.36 9.79
CA TYR A 40 -13.27 -3.98 9.24
C TYR A 40 -12.16 -4.92 9.74
N ALA A 41 -12.17 -5.28 11.03
CA ALA A 41 -11.24 -6.25 11.61
C ALA A 41 -11.24 -7.61 10.89
N GLN A 42 -12.42 -8.11 10.49
CA GLN A 42 -12.51 -9.37 9.75
C GLN A 42 -12.02 -9.24 8.30
N GLN A 43 -12.20 -8.07 7.68
CA GLN A 43 -11.64 -7.79 6.35
C GLN A 43 -10.10 -7.71 6.38
N PHE A 44 -9.50 -7.13 7.44
CA PHE A 44 -8.04 -7.11 7.61
C PHE A 44 -7.43 -8.52 7.64
N LYS A 45 -8.09 -9.49 8.28
CA LYS A 45 -7.62 -10.87 8.34
C LYS A 45 -7.62 -11.59 6.99
N SER A 46 -8.60 -11.29 6.13
CA SER A 46 -8.73 -11.97 4.84
C SER A 46 -7.78 -11.42 3.76
N LYS A 47 -7.22 -10.21 3.94
CA LYS A 47 -6.38 -9.54 2.92
C LYS A 47 -5.21 -8.72 3.51
N PRO A 48 -4.31 -9.32 4.32
CA PRO A 48 -3.26 -8.57 5.02
C PRO A 48 -2.34 -7.79 4.08
N GLY A 49 -1.95 -8.38 2.94
CA GLY A 49 -1.06 -7.72 1.97
C GLY A 49 -1.65 -6.44 1.37
N SER A 50 -2.94 -6.44 1.02
CA SER A 50 -3.59 -5.24 0.44
C SER A 50 -3.55 -4.06 1.40
N TYR A 51 -3.78 -4.30 2.69
CA TYR A 51 -3.75 -3.25 3.69
C TYR A 51 -2.34 -2.76 3.99
N MET A 52 -1.33 -3.64 3.97
CA MET A 52 0.08 -3.23 4.07
C MET A 52 0.49 -2.35 2.88
N THR A 53 0.10 -2.73 1.66
CA THR A 53 0.39 -1.93 0.46
C THR A 53 -0.31 -0.58 0.51
N THR A 54 -1.60 -0.54 0.86
CA THR A 54 -2.33 0.73 1.03
C THR A 54 -1.70 1.60 2.10
N PHE A 55 -1.28 1.02 3.23
CA PHE A 55 -0.58 1.74 4.27
C PHE A 55 0.75 2.34 3.78
N ALA A 56 1.56 1.55 3.07
CA ALA A 56 2.83 2.04 2.51
C ALA A 56 2.60 3.18 1.50
N VAL A 57 1.63 3.03 0.59
CA VAL A 57 1.28 4.09 -0.37
C VAL A 57 0.80 5.34 0.35
N LEU A 58 -0.09 5.18 1.34
CA LEU A 58 -0.60 6.30 2.12
C LEU A 58 0.52 7.00 2.90
N HIS A 59 1.45 6.23 3.47
CA HIS A 59 2.62 6.72 4.19
C HIS A 59 3.53 7.58 3.30
N GLU A 60 3.79 7.13 2.07
CA GLU A 60 4.58 7.90 1.10
C GLU A 60 3.83 9.17 0.66
N LEU A 61 2.52 9.10 0.42
CA LEU A 61 1.73 10.27 0.05
C LEU A 61 1.69 11.33 1.15
N THR A 62 1.52 10.91 2.41
CA THR A 62 1.55 11.83 3.55
C THR A 62 2.95 12.34 3.86
N ALA A 63 4.02 11.70 3.37
CA ALA A 63 5.37 12.25 3.41
C ALA A 63 5.58 13.35 2.35
N VAL A 64 5.01 13.19 1.16
CA VAL A 64 5.16 14.17 0.07
C VAL A 64 4.28 15.41 0.27
N ALA A 65 3.03 15.22 0.71
CA ALA A 65 2.04 16.30 0.83
C ALA A 65 2.48 17.53 1.68
N PRO A 66 3.07 17.37 2.88
CA PRO A 66 3.48 18.52 3.70
C PRO A 66 4.78 19.18 3.20
N PHE A 67 5.52 18.53 2.29
CA PHE A 67 6.85 18.97 1.88
C PHE A 67 6.86 20.40 1.30
N PRO A 68 5.98 20.79 0.34
CA PRO A 68 5.98 22.14 -0.20
C PRO A 68 5.60 23.20 0.84
N PHE A 69 4.68 22.86 1.74
CA PHE A 69 4.20 23.78 2.78
C PHE A 69 5.30 24.10 3.79
N ILE A 70 6.00 23.08 4.30
CA ILE A 70 7.09 23.26 5.25
C ILE A 70 8.26 23.99 4.59
N TYR A 71 8.62 23.62 3.37
CA TYR A 71 9.67 24.32 2.63
C TYR A 71 9.34 25.80 2.43
N TRP A 72 8.13 26.11 1.97
CA TRP A 72 7.68 27.49 1.80
C TRP A 72 7.68 28.27 3.11
N ALA A 73 7.25 27.64 4.21
CA ALA A 73 7.31 28.26 5.53
C ALA A 73 8.74 28.56 5.98
N LEU A 74 9.70 27.65 5.75
CA LEU A 74 11.11 27.87 6.07
C LEU A 74 11.75 28.97 5.21
N ASP A 75 11.43 28.98 3.92
CA ASP A 75 11.94 29.98 2.97
C ASP A 75 11.38 31.38 3.28
N ALA A 76 10.08 31.48 3.60
CA ALA A 76 9.42 32.74 3.93
C ALA A 76 9.77 33.27 5.32
N SER A 77 10.03 32.40 6.30
CA SER A 77 10.20 32.80 7.70
C SER A 77 11.55 33.44 8.03
N SER A 78 12.49 33.50 7.06
CA SER A 78 13.87 33.98 7.28
C SER A 78 14.59 33.27 8.45
N VAL A 79 14.06 32.13 8.91
CA VAL A 79 14.59 31.38 10.05
C VAL A 79 15.92 30.78 9.64
N LYS A 80 16.99 31.26 10.29
CA LYS A 80 18.32 30.69 10.10
C LYS A 80 18.43 29.41 10.91
N ILE A 81 18.39 28.30 10.20
CA ILE A 81 18.66 26.99 10.77
C ILE A 81 20.12 26.96 11.21
N PRO A 82 20.42 26.51 12.45
CA PRO A 82 21.74 26.66 13.07
C PRO A 82 22.76 25.65 12.50
N PHE A 83 22.97 25.68 11.19
CA PHE A 83 24.08 25.01 10.52
C PHE A 83 25.26 25.98 10.41
N PRO A 84 26.50 25.51 10.66
CA PRO A 84 27.69 26.33 10.46
C PRO A 84 27.86 26.65 8.97
N ASP A 85 28.34 27.85 8.66
CA ASP A 85 28.46 28.31 7.27
C ASP A 85 29.43 27.46 6.42
N THR A 86 30.36 26.75 7.08
CA THR A 86 31.22 25.74 6.45
C THR A 86 30.41 24.60 5.84
N VAL A 87 29.38 24.11 6.54
CA VAL A 87 28.51 23.03 6.05
C VAL A 87 27.60 23.53 4.93
N VAL A 88 27.15 24.78 4.98
CA VAL A 88 26.35 25.40 3.92
C VAL A 88 27.15 25.48 2.62
N SER A 89 28.36 26.02 2.68
CA SER A 89 29.24 26.17 1.52
C SER A 89 29.71 24.83 0.96
N GLU A 90 30.02 23.84 1.80
CA GLU A 90 30.32 22.47 1.36
C GLU A 90 29.14 21.79 0.68
N GLY A 91 27.94 21.94 1.25
CA GLY A 91 26.69 21.42 0.68
C GLY A 91 26.42 22.02 -0.70
N ASN A 92 26.57 23.34 -0.83
CA ASN A 92 26.42 24.04 -2.10
C ASN A 92 27.47 23.62 -3.12
N ARG A 93 28.72 23.38 -2.71
CA ARG A 93 29.76 22.85 -3.60
C ARG A 93 29.39 21.47 -4.16
N PHE A 94 28.81 20.59 -3.35
CA PHE A 94 28.36 19.28 -3.82
C PHE A 94 27.19 19.41 -4.79
N ILE A 95 26.16 20.17 -4.42
CA ILE A 95 24.95 20.29 -5.23
C ILE A 95 25.21 21.05 -6.55
N ASN A 96 26.14 21.99 -6.55
CA ASN A 96 26.52 22.74 -7.76
C ASN A 96 27.15 21.83 -8.82
N LYS A 97 27.87 20.77 -8.42
CA LYS A 97 28.36 19.77 -9.39
C LYS A 97 27.20 19.11 -10.13
N ALA A 98 26.14 18.72 -9.41
CA ALA A 98 24.96 18.13 -10.01
C ALA A 98 24.19 19.16 -10.85
N ARG A 99 23.97 20.38 -10.35
CA ARG A 99 23.26 21.44 -11.07
C ARG A 99 23.93 21.79 -12.40
N VAL A 100 25.25 22.00 -12.39
CA VAL A 100 26.01 22.31 -13.61
C VAL A 100 25.96 21.13 -14.58
N TYR A 101 26.04 19.90 -14.10
CA TYR A 101 25.90 18.70 -14.95
C TYR A 101 24.56 18.66 -15.70
N TYR A 102 23.48 19.11 -15.06
CA TYR A 102 22.14 19.19 -15.68
C TYR A 102 21.88 20.52 -16.41
N GLY A 103 22.88 21.41 -16.55
CA GLY A 103 22.75 22.69 -17.26
C GLY A 103 22.11 23.83 -16.47
N TYR A 104 22.02 23.71 -15.14
CA TYR A 104 21.54 24.77 -14.26
C TYR A 104 22.68 25.66 -13.75
N GLU A 105 22.37 26.92 -13.47
CA GLU A 105 23.32 27.86 -12.85
C GLU A 105 23.73 27.39 -11.44
N PRO A 106 24.99 27.60 -11.03
CA PRO A 106 25.45 27.29 -9.68
C PRO A 106 24.75 28.19 -8.65
N LEU A 107 24.52 27.64 -7.47
CA LEU A 107 24.07 28.38 -6.30
C LEU A 107 25.22 29.19 -5.70
N GLU A 108 24.89 30.36 -5.16
CA GLU A 108 25.77 31.16 -4.30
C GLU A 108 26.26 30.33 -3.08
N PRO A 109 27.50 30.50 -2.62
CA PRO A 109 28.05 29.75 -1.48
C PRO A 109 27.21 29.86 -0.19
N GLU A 110 26.59 31.02 0.05
CA GLU A 110 25.73 31.32 1.19
C GLU A 110 24.26 30.91 1.00
N ASN A 111 23.89 30.37 -0.17
CA ASN A 111 22.51 30.02 -0.48
C ASN A 111 22.01 28.89 0.45
N ARG A 112 20.85 29.10 1.09
CA ARG A 112 20.30 28.16 2.09
C ARG A 112 19.24 27.21 1.54
N VAL A 113 18.93 27.24 0.24
CA VAL A 113 17.93 26.37 -0.40
C VAL A 113 18.18 24.90 -0.06
N MET A 114 19.43 24.44 -0.15
CA MET A 114 19.78 23.06 0.18
C MET A 114 19.52 22.74 1.66
N MET A 115 19.85 23.65 2.57
CA MET A 115 19.62 23.46 4.01
C MET A 115 18.14 23.45 4.35
N ASN A 116 17.35 24.31 3.70
CA ASN A 116 15.90 24.35 3.85
C ASN A 116 15.28 23.03 3.36
N LEU A 117 15.71 22.50 2.21
CA LEU A 117 15.25 21.20 1.71
C LEU A 117 15.59 20.05 2.66
N VAL A 118 16.83 20.00 3.15
CA VAL A 118 17.25 18.96 4.12
C VAL A 118 16.44 19.06 5.40
N THR A 119 16.21 20.27 5.90
CA THR A 119 15.42 20.47 7.13
C THR A 119 13.98 20.09 6.93
N THR A 120 13.36 20.49 5.81
CA THR A 120 12.01 20.04 5.44
C THR A 120 11.91 18.52 5.47
N TYR A 121 12.88 17.82 4.87
CA TYR A 121 12.93 16.36 4.90
C TYR A 121 13.01 15.81 6.33
N CYS A 122 13.89 16.39 7.18
CA CYS A 122 14.00 15.99 8.58
C CYS A 122 12.69 16.18 9.36
N ILE A 123 12.03 17.32 9.19
CA ILE A 123 10.74 17.62 9.86
C ILE A 123 9.69 16.60 9.41
N VAL A 124 9.52 16.41 8.10
CA VAL A 124 8.57 15.43 7.55
C VAL A 124 8.86 14.04 8.10
N LYS A 125 10.13 13.63 8.13
CA LYS A 125 10.52 12.30 8.63
C LYS A 125 10.17 12.12 10.11
N CYS A 126 10.44 13.12 10.94
CA CYS A 126 10.12 13.10 12.37
C CYS A 126 8.60 13.04 12.62
N GLU A 127 7.81 13.87 11.94
CA GLU A 127 6.34 13.87 12.06
C GLU A 127 5.74 12.55 11.57
N LEU A 128 6.27 12.01 10.47
CA LEU A 128 5.81 10.74 9.92
C LEU A 128 6.15 9.56 10.84
N GLN A 129 7.35 9.53 11.44
CA GLN A 129 7.70 8.53 12.45
C GLN A 129 6.80 8.63 13.68
N ARG A 130 6.47 9.85 14.12
CA ARG A 130 5.55 10.07 15.24
C ARG A 130 4.13 9.59 14.95
N LEU A 131 3.64 9.73 13.72
CA LEU A 131 2.31 9.25 13.33
C LEU A 131 2.22 7.72 13.22
N LEU A 132 3.37 7.04 13.17
CA LEU A 132 3.45 5.58 13.07
C LEU A 132 3.87 4.86 14.36
N ALA A 133 4.30 5.59 15.38
CA ALA A 133 4.75 5.06 16.68
C ALA A 133 3.60 5.02 17.70
#